data_AF-A0AB37TUZ4-F1
#
_entry.id   AF-A0AB37TUZ4-F1
#
_cell.length_a   1.000
_cell.length_b   1.000
_cell.length_c   1.000
_cell.angle_alpha   90.00
_cell.angle_beta   90.00
_cell.angle_gamma   90.00
#
_symmetry.space_group_name_H-M   'P 1'
#
loop_
_entity.id
_entity.type
_entity.pdbx_description
1 polymer ?
#
loop_
_entity_poly.entity_id
_entity_poly.type
_entity_poly.pdbx_seq_one_letter_code
_entity_poly.pdbx_strand_id
1 'polypeptide(L)'
;MRASTARDNERRRRPAADGEPGAGVRAGGVRSGPWLLPGHDGRLLAYAHVDGALLRWTESGPGGPGWLGPDVLPAEDIAHCTLVQGANRYVHVLGRRVRGGGNRPLAVDLVYAIQYQAGRPMSEWRSVGNPLTRRETAAELGVPAAAVDTAGALHVFAPTAEGRIALRREDAKGRWEPWLDLKAGGVLDTPCAVAASGGHLELVAPARHATLTWQRAKSGAVPERGHDLGFVALPGSMTGLETSPGRITYFFTDPHSGQIVAVRSGEWPVPVGGNPGDGRHAALAVTLDGHPCTVLAHRDAEGRVVLGVCPAEGERYGVWWTDTGMACLGDPVLARDAYGRVVVLAVGADGALSSARQADGLGLTLADWVRV
;
A
#
# COMPACT_ATOMS: atom_id res chain seq x y z
N MET A 1 52.20 -17.70 62.49
CA MET A 1 52.51 -18.68 61.42
C MET A 1 51.27 -19.55 61.23
N ARG A 2 50.71 -19.57 60.00
CA ARG A 2 49.79 -20.56 59.37
C ARG A 2 48.70 -21.23 60.25
N ALA A 3 47.41 -20.95 60.05
CA ALA A 3 46.49 -21.46 59.01
C ALA A 3 45.71 -22.72 59.44
N SER A 4 44.36 -22.67 59.45
CA SER A 4 43.49 -23.46 58.55
C SER A 4 41.98 -23.30 58.88
N THR A 5 41.26 -22.82 57.87
CA THR A 5 39.96 -23.28 57.32
C THR A 5 38.69 -23.41 58.19
N ALA A 6 37.71 -22.57 57.87
CA ALA A 6 36.29 -22.93 57.78
C ALA A 6 35.81 -22.67 56.33
N ARG A 7 34.97 -23.56 55.79
CA ARG A 7 34.43 -23.50 54.43
C ARG A 7 33.14 -22.67 54.41
N ASP A 8 33.13 -21.62 53.58
CA ASP A 8 31.96 -20.80 53.28
C ASP A 8 31.21 -21.28 52.03
N ASN A 9 29.89 -21.18 52.12
CA ASN A 9 28.91 -21.44 51.09
C ASN A 9 28.28 -20.09 50.71
N GLU A 10 28.54 -19.57 49.51
CA GLU A 10 27.62 -18.65 48.81
C GLU A 10 28.12 -18.32 47.40
N ARG A 11 27.41 -18.84 46.39
CA ARG A 11 27.56 -18.44 44.98
C ARG A 11 26.88 -17.08 44.76
N ARG A 12 27.65 -15.99 44.83
CA ARG A 12 27.27 -14.70 44.22
C ARG A 12 27.54 -14.72 42.71
N ARG A 13 26.47 -14.55 41.92
CA ARG A 13 26.53 -14.24 40.49
C ARG A 13 27.10 -12.83 40.28
N ARG A 14 28.08 -12.70 39.40
CA ARG A 14 28.55 -11.43 38.82
C ARG A 14 27.85 -11.20 37.47
N PRO A 15 27.59 -9.93 37.07
CA PRO A 15 26.88 -9.60 35.84
C PRO A 15 27.83 -9.69 34.64
N ALA A 16 27.30 -10.15 33.50
CA ALA A 16 28.00 -10.13 32.22
C ALA A 16 27.49 -8.96 31.37
N ALA A 17 28.45 -8.34 30.68
CA ALA A 17 28.43 -7.06 29.99
C ALA A 17 27.47 -6.95 28.79
N ASP A 18 27.00 -5.71 28.61
CA ASP A 18 26.76 -4.96 27.37
C ASP A 18 26.68 -5.76 26.06
N GLY A 19 25.44 -5.91 25.56
CA GLY A 19 25.14 -6.29 24.18
C GLY A 19 24.90 -5.05 23.31
N GLU A 20 25.50 -5.06 22.11
CA GLU A 20 25.44 -4.00 21.11
C GLU A 20 24.01 -3.61 20.67
N PRO A 21 23.80 -2.35 20.22
CA PRO A 21 22.51 -1.88 19.74
C PRO A 21 22.15 -2.42 18.34
N GLY A 22 21.02 -3.13 18.26
CA GLY A 22 20.07 -3.16 17.14
C GLY A 22 20.62 -3.46 15.74
N ALA A 23 20.72 -4.74 15.37
CA ALA A 23 20.85 -5.15 13.97
C ALA A 23 19.57 -4.79 13.20
N GLY A 24 19.59 -3.64 12.50
CA GLY A 24 18.51 -3.22 11.62
C GLY A 24 18.26 -4.25 10.51
N VAL A 25 17.01 -4.68 10.36
CA VAL A 25 16.58 -5.56 9.26
C VAL A 25 16.87 -4.86 7.92
N ARG A 26 17.65 -5.50 7.04
CA ARG A 26 17.89 -5.05 5.66
C ARG A 26 16.68 -5.41 4.79
N ALA A 27 16.03 -4.44 4.18
CA ALA A 27 14.87 -4.54 3.27
C ALA A 27 15.18 -5.06 1.86
N GLY A 28 16.36 -5.66 1.64
CA GLY A 28 16.57 -6.56 0.50
C GLY A 28 15.59 -7.76 0.50
N GLY A 29 14.82 -7.94 1.57
CA GLY A 29 13.75 -8.93 1.71
C GLY A 29 12.31 -8.39 1.69
N VAL A 30 12.05 -7.15 1.27
CA VAL A 30 10.66 -6.66 1.15
C VAL A 30 9.97 -7.33 -0.05
N ARG A 31 8.92 -8.09 0.25
CA ARG A 31 8.10 -8.82 -0.72
C ARG A 31 6.95 -7.97 -1.28
N SER A 32 6.37 -7.11 -0.44
CA SER A 32 5.36 -6.11 -0.87
C SER A 32 5.31 -4.91 0.08
N GLY A 33 4.79 -3.80 -0.43
CA GLY A 33 4.83 -2.49 0.21
C GLY A 33 5.98 -1.61 -0.32
N PRO A 34 6.48 -0.65 0.48
CA PRO A 34 5.99 -0.28 1.81
C PRO A 34 4.59 0.36 1.79
N TRP A 35 4.00 0.53 2.98
CA TRP A 35 2.78 1.34 3.20
C TRP A 35 3.02 2.37 4.30
N LEU A 36 2.38 3.52 4.17
CA LEU A 36 2.37 4.59 5.17
C LEU A 36 0.93 5.01 5.43
N LEU A 37 0.39 4.72 6.61
CA LEU A 37 -1.03 4.89 6.92
C LEU A 37 -1.19 5.62 8.26
N PRO A 38 -2.11 6.61 8.36
CA PRO A 38 -2.36 7.30 9.62
C PRO A 38 -3.16 6.43 10.59
N GLY A 39 -2.72 6.35 11.84
CA GLY A 39 -3.45 5.76 12.95
C GLY A 39 -4.56 6.66 13.49
N HIS A 40 -5.49 6.10 14.27
CA HIS A 40 -6.54 6.87 14.93
C HIS A 40 -6.02 7.90 15.94
N ASP A 41 -4.81 7.71 16.44
CA ASP A 41 -4.12 8.56 17.42
C ASP A 41 -3.26 9.65 16.75
N GLY A 42 -3.38 9.81 15.42
CA GLY A 42 -2.65 10.81 14.63
C GLY A 42 -1.21 10.42 14.29
N ARG A 43 -0.70 9.29 14.80
CA ARG A 43 0.63 8.79 14.48
C ARG A 43 0.63 8.07 13.14
N LEU A 44 1.67 8.26 12.34
CA LEU A 44 1.85 7.43 11.14
C LEU A 44 2.34 6.02 11.49
N LEU A 45 1.88 5.07 10.69
CA LEU A 45 2.27 3.67 10.74
C LEU A 45 2.93 3.30 9.42
N ALA A 46 4.18 2.85 9.48
CA ALA A 46 4.89 2.30 8.33
C ALA A 46 4.82 0.78 8.38
N TYR A 47 4.58 0.15 7.22
CA TYR A 47 4.53 -1.31 7.09
C TYR A 47 5.41 -1.78 5.94
N ALA A 48 6.04 -2.94 6.12
CA ALA A 48 6.75 -3.65 5.06
C ALA A 48 6.56 -5.17 5.23
N HIS A 49 6.15 -5.85 4.16
CA HIS A 49 5.98 -7.30 4.17
C HIS A 49 7.30 -7.97 3.81
N VAL A 50 7.77 -8.88 4.65
CA VAL A 50 8.98 -9.68 4.47
C VAL A 50 8.64 -11.17 4.59
N ASP A 51 9.63 -12.05 4.47
CA ASP A 51 9.41 -13.48 4.62
C ASP A 51 8.84 -13.84 6.01
N GLY A 52 7.64 -14.42 6.03
CA GLY A 52 6.96 -14.88 7.24
C GLY A 52 6.41 -13.78 8.17
N ALA A 53 6.57 -12.50 7.84
CA ALA A 53 6.14 -11.41 8.72
C ALA A 53 5.74 -10.13 7.98
N LEU A 54 4.81 -9.39 8.59
CA LEU A 54 4.54 -7.99 8.30
C LEU A 54 5.23 -7.15 9.39
N LEU A 55 6.26 -6.41 9.02
CA LEU A 55 6.94 -5.48 9.92
C LEU A 55 6.12 -4.20 10.03
N ARG A 56 6.03 -3.65 11.23
CA ARG A 56 5.38 -2.36 11.49
C ARG A 56 6.25 -1.45 12.34
N TRP A 57 6.37 -0.21 11.90
CA TRP A 57 6.90 0.89 12.70
C TRP A 57 5.78 1.88 13.01
N THR A 58 5.85 2.49 14.18
CA THR A 58 4.88 3.50 14.62
C THR A 58 5.62 4.77 14.95
N GLU A 59 5.17 5.93 14.47
CA GLU A 59 5.74 7.21 14.89
C GLU A 59 5.76 7.28 16.43
N SER A 60 6.82 7.83 17.00
CA SER A 60 6.93 8.00 18.46
C SER A 60 5.89 8.99 18.98
N GLY A 61 5.52 9.98 18.16
CA GLY A 61 4.45 10.93 18.43
C GLY A 61 3.92 11.54 17.13
N PRO A 62 2.68 12.06 17.12
CA PRO A 62 2.04 12.59 15.92
C PRO A 62 2.90 13.67 15.26
N GLY A 63 3.25 13.48 13.97
CA GLY A 63 4.01 14.46 13.20
C GLY A 63 5.49 14.61 13.60
N GLY A 64 6.00 13.77 14.49
CA GLY A 64 7.39 13.76 14.92
C GLY A 64 8.28 12.89 14.03
N PRO A 65 9.60 13.12 13.99
CA PRO A 65 10.47 12.37 13.10
C PRO A 65 10.83 10.98 13.65
N GLY A 66 10.59 10.73 14.95
CA GLY A 66 10.97 9.49 15.61
C GLY A 66 10.03 8.34 15.28
N TRP A 67 10.58 7.13 15.24
CA TRP A 67 9.88 5.88 14.97
C TRP A 67 10.19 4.84 16.06
N LEU A 68 9.21 3.98 16.33
CA LEU A 68 9.30 2.83 17.24
C LEU A 68 9.10 1.55 16.42
N GLY A 69 9.82 0.48 16.77
CA GLY A 69 9.72 -0.83 16.12
C GLY A 69 11.04 -1.30 15.47
N PRO A 70 11.00 -2.25 14.52
CA PRO A 70 9.78 -2.87 14.00
C PRO A 70 9.12 -3.82 15.00
N ASP A 71 7.80 -3.70 15.16
CA ASP A 71 6.98 -4.80 15.65
C ASP A 71 6.86 -5.86 14.54
N VAL A 72 7.04 -7.13 14.91
CA VAL A 72 6.94 -8.26 13.98
C VAL A 72 5.55 -8.87 14.09
N LEU A 73 4.72 -8.68 13.06
CA LEU A 73 3.38 -9.26 12.98
C LEU A 73 3.43 -10.57 12.17
N PRO A 74 2.99 -11.72 12.71
CA PRO A 74 3.09 -13.00 12.01
C PRO A 74 2.32 -13.04 10.69
N ALA A 75 2.99 -13.45 9.61
CA ALA A 75 2.41 -13.60 8.27
C ALA A 75 2.93 -14.88 7.60
N GLU A 76 2.86 -16.00 8.33
CA GLU A 76 3.25 -17.32 7.83
C GLU A 76 2.45 -17.69 6.57
N ASP A 77 3.12 -18.31 5.59
CA ASP A 77 2.56 -18.70 4.30
C ASP A 77 1.99 -17.54 3.45
N ILE A 78 2.14 -16.28 3.86
CA ILE A 78 1.67 -15.14 3.09
C ILE A 78 2.72 -14.79 2.02
N ALA A 79 2.36 -14.98 0.76
CA ALA A 79 3.23 -14.68 -0.37
C ALA A 79 3.18 -13.19 -0.75
N HIS A 80 2.06 -12.52 -0.50
CA HIS A 80 1.87 -11.10 -0.79
C HIS A 80 0.84 -10.48 0.15
N CYS A 81 1.12 -9.27 0.64
CA CYS A 81 0.18 -8.45 1.41
C CYS A 81 -0.27 -7.23 0.60
N THR A 82 -1.55 -6.86 0.75
CA THR A 82 -2.16 -5.60 0.29
C THR A 82 -2.80 -4.93 1.51
N LEU A 83 -2.44 -3.68 1.80
CA LEU A 83 -3.01 -2.92 2.92
C LEU A 83 -3.91 -1.80 2.40
N VAL A 84 -5.10 -1.68 2.99
CA VAL A 84 -6.07 -0.63 2.69
C VAL A 84 -6.68 -0.07 3.97
N GLN A 85 -7.14 1.17 3.92
CA GLN A 85 -7.71 1.85 5.07
C GLN A 85 -8.94 2.66 4.66
N GLY A 86 -10.01 2.58 5.45
CA GLY A 86 -11.20 3.41 5.31
C GLY A 86 -11.18 4.64 6.22
N ALA A 87 -12.31 5.36 6.26
CA ALA A 87 -12.44 6.58 7.09
C ALA A 87 -12.24 6.34 8.59
N ASN A 88 -12.50 5.11 9.08
CA ASN A 88 -12.32 4.70 10.48
C ASN A 88 -10.85 4.52 10.90
N ARG A 89 -9.90 4.65 9.97
CA ARG A 89 -8.45 4.46 10.20
C ARG A 89 -8.02 3.07 10.64
N TYR A 90 -8.88 2.06 10.51
CA TYR A 90 -8.46 0.67 10.68
C TYR A 90 -7.69 0.22 9.44
N VAL A 91 -6.54 -0.42 9.65
CA VAL A 91 -5.76 -0.98 8.55
C VAL A 91 -6.26 -2.40 8.31
N HIS A 92 -6.88 -2.61 7.16
CA HIS A 92 -7.25 -3.93 6.68
C HIS A 92 -6.06 -4.51 5.92
N VAL A 93 -5.54 -5.62 6.43
CA VAL A 93 -4.42 -6.35 5.85
C VAL A 93 -4.99 -7.54 5.09
N LEU A 94 -4.82 -7.57 3.78
CA LEU A 94 -5.23 -8.67 2.93
C LEU A 94 -3.98 -9.46 2.51
N GLY A 95 -4.00 -10.77 2.72
CA GLY A 95 -2.89 -11.67 2.40
C GLY A 95 -3.29 -12.67 1.32
N ARG A 96 -2.44 -12.84 0.31
CA ARG A 96 -2.45 -13.99 -0.59
C ARG A 96 -1.64 -15.10 0.05
N ARG A 97 -2.32 -16.08 0.63
CA ARG A 97 -1.70 -17.21 1.33
C ARG A 97 -1.43 -18.34 0.35
N VAL A 98 -0.22 -18.91 0.41
CA VAL A 98 0.22 -20.05 -0.41
C VAL A 98 0.76 -21.13 0.51
N ARG A 99 0.10 -22.28 0.54
CA ARG A 99 0.48 -23.44 1.36
C ARG A 99 0.81 -24.65 0.50
N GLY A 100 1.67 -25.52 1.02
CA GLY A 100 2.14 -26.71 0.32
C GLY A 100 3.48 -26.47 -0.38
N GLY A 101 3.76 -27.25 -1.42
CA GLY A 101 5.06 -27.27 -2.09
C GLY A 101 5.74 -28.64 -2.03
N GLY A 102 6.77 -28.83 -2.87
CA GLY A 102 7.38 -30.14 -3.11
C GLY A 102 6.41 -31.09 -3.83
N ASN A 103 6.17 -32.29 -3.30
CA ASN A 103 5.24 -33.28 -3.88
C ASN A 103 3.75 -33.00 -3.56
N ARG A 104 3.41 -31.92 -2.85
CA ARG A 104 2.01 -31.57 -2.53
C ARG A 104 1.53 -30.41 -3.39
N PRO A 105 0.32 -30.48 -3.98
CA PRO A 105 -0.26 -29.37 -4.73
C PRO A 105 -0.36 -28.10 -3.89
N LEU A 106 -0.11 -26.95 -4.53
CA LEU A 106 -0.23 -25.65 -3.89
C LEU A 106 -1.71 -25.36 -3.59
N ALA A 107 -1.97 -24.94 -2.36
CA ALA A 107 -3.26 -24.41 -1.92
C ALA A 107 -3.13 -22.90 -1.75
N VAL A 108 -3.91 -22.15 -2.54
CA VAL A 108 -3.91 -20.69 -2.49
C VAL A 108 -5.28 -20.21 -2.02
N ASP A 109 -5.30 -19.29 -1.06
CA ASP A 109 -6.50 -18.60 -0.60
C ASP A 109 -6.20 -17.16 -0.19
N LEU A 110 -7.22 -16.32 -0.19
CA LEU A 110 -7.12 -14.99 0.40
C LEU A 110 -7.49 -15.05 1.88
N VAL A 111 -6.75 -14.31 2.68
CA VAL A 111 -6.99 -14.14 4.12
C VAL A 111 -6.94 -12.66 4.47
N TYR A 112 -7.61 -12.27 5.55
CA TYR A 112 -7.57 -10.89 6.03
C TYR A 112 -7.34 -10.83 7.53
N ALA A 113 -6.71 -9.76 7.98
CA ALA A 113 -6.55 -9.36 9.37
C ALA A 113 -6.77 -7.85 9.49
N ILE A 114 -7.05 -7.36 10.69
CA ILE A 114 -7.32 -5.94 10.94
C ILE A 114 -6.43 -5.43 12.06
N GLN A 115 -5.77 -4.31 11.82
CA GLN A 115 -5.13 -3.50 12.86
C GLN A 115 -6.08 -2.38 13.28
N TYR A 116 -6.65 -2.50 14.47
CA TYR A 116 -7.57 -1.49 15.02
C TYR A 116 -6.85 -0.28 15.61
N GLN A 117 -5.69 -0.48 16.24
CA GLN A 117 -4.97 0.54 16.98
C GLN A 117 -3.48 0.53 16.67
N ALA A 118 -2.86 1.70 16.57
CA ALA A 118 -1.41 1.85 16.47
C ALA A 118 -0.70 1.17 17.66
N GLY A 119 0.41 0.49 17.40
CA GLY A 119 1.22 -0.15 18.45
C GLY A 119 0.60 -1.38 19.14
N ARG A 120 -0.58 -1.87 18.71
CA ARG A 120 -1.20 -3.10 19.24
C ARG A 120 -1.05 -4.28 18.28
N PRO A 121 -1.21 -5.54 18.70
CA PRO A 121 -1.30 -6.66 17.75
C PRO A 121 -2.46 -6.47 16.75
N MET A 122 -2.35 -7.11 15.59
CA MET A 122 -3.47 -7.25 14.64
C MET A 122 -4.40 -8.38 15.08
N SER A 123 -5.62 -8.42 14.52
CA SER A 123 -6.49 -9.57 14.67
C SER A 123 -5.86 -10.83 14.06
N GLU A 124 -6.38 -12.00 14.42
CA GLU A 124 -6.04 -13.24 13.73
C GLU A 124 -6.41 -13.18 12.24
N TRP A 125 -5.63 -13.91 11.42
CA TRP A 125 -5.94 -14.11 10.00
C TRP A 125 -7.21 -14.95 9.83
N ARG A 126 -8.17 -14.41 9.09
CA ARG A 126 -9.43 -15.07 8.75
C ARG A 126 -9.52 -15.29 7.24
N SER A 127 -10.19 -16.35 6.82
CA SER A 127 -10.30 -16.66 5.38
C SER A 127 -11.30 -15.73 4.67
N VAL A 128 -10.86 -15.16 3.55
CA VAL A 128 -11.69 -14.56 2.50
C VAL A 128 -11.99 -15.60 1.42
N GLY A 129 -11.21 -16.69 1.34
CA GLY A 129 -11.42 -17.84 0.46
C GLY A 129 -10.79 -17.69 -0.92
N ASN A 130 -11.20 -18.53 -1.87
CA ASN A 130 -10.71 -18.54 -3.24
C ASN A 130 -11.91 -18.65 -4.22
N PRO A 131 -12.05 -17.74 -5.21
CA PRO A 131 -13.10 -17.82 -6.22
C PRO A 131 -12.88 -18.98 -7.22
N LEU A 132 -11.65 -19.48 -7.36
CA LEU A 132 -11.27 -20.60 -8.23
C LEU A 132 -11.47 -21.91 -7.48
N THR A 133 -12.60 -22.58 -7.74
CA THR A 133 -12.99 -23.81 -7.04
C THR A 133 -12.38 -25.08 -7.64
N ARG A 134 -11.87 -25.02 -8.87
CA ARG A 134 -11.20 -26.16 -9.52
C ARG A 134 -9.79 -26.31 -8.99
N ARG A 135 -9.43 -27.53 -8.61
CA ARG A 135 -8.11 -27.82 -8.01
C ARG A 135 -6.94 -27.46 -8.92
N GLU A 136 -7.10 -27.65 -10.23
CA GLU A 136 -6.05 -27.33 -11.23
C GLU A 136 -5.75 -25.82 -11.33
N THR A 137 -6.75 -24.95 -11.16
CA THR A 137 -6.58 -23.50 -11.33
C THR A 137 -6.58 -22.73 -10.01
N ALA A 138 -6.92 -23.37 -8.88
CA ALA A 138 -6.97 -22.71 -7.57
C ALA A 138 -5.68 -21.98 -7.19
N ALA A 139 -4.52 -22.52 -7.60
CA ALA A 139 -3.21 -21.92 -7.35
C ALA A 139 -2.93 -20.64 -8.16
N GLU A 140 -3.73 -20.39 -9.19
CA GLU A 140 -3.57 -19.28 -10.14
C GLU A 140 -4.31 -18.00 -9.72
N LEU A 141 -4.84 -17.98 -8.49
CA LEU A 141 -5.40 -16.78 -7.89
C LEU A 141 -4.32 -15.69 -7.82
N GLY A 142 -4.58 -14.50 -8.38
CA GLY A 142 -3.61 -13.41 -8.42
C GLY A 142 -3.47 -12.66 -7.10
N VAL A 143 -2.68 -11.58 -7.14
CA VAL A 143 -2.58 -10.63 -6.02
C VAL A 143 -3.89 -9.85 -5.90
N PRO A 144 -4.49 -9.76 -4.71
CA PRO A 144 -5.77 -9.08 -4.58
C PRO A 144 -5.60 -7.57 -4.42
N ALA A 145 -6.61 -6.85 -4.90
CA ALA A 145 -6.83 -5.45 -4.58
C ALA A 145 -8.01 -5.32 -3.61
N ALA A 146 -8.11 -4.18 -2.93
CA ALA A 146 -9.23 -3.92 -2.04
C ALA A 146 -9.57 -2.44 -1.93
N ALA A 147 -10.76 -2.16 -1.42
CA ALA A 147 -11.16 -0.84 -0.96
C ALA A 147 -12.09 -1.00 0.26
N VAL A 148 -12.09 -0.01 1.15
CA VAL A 148 -13.00 0.05 2.29
C VAL A 148 -14.02 1.15 2.02
N ASP A 149 -15.29 0.81 1.94
CA ASP A 149 -16.33 1.79 1.66
C ASP A 149 -16.62 2.70 2.87
N THR A 150 -17.47 3.70 2.67
CA THR A 150 -17.82 4.67 3.72
C THR A 150 -18.60 4.06 4.89
N ALA A 151 -19.17 2.86 4.73
CA ALA A 151 -19.78 2.10 5.82
C ALA A 151 -18.74 1.26 6.59
N GLY A 152 -17.47 1.25 6.15
CA GLY A 152 -16.41 0.45 6.74
C GLY A 152 -16.36 -0.99 6.22
N ALA A 153 -17.15 -1.34 5.20
CA ALA A 153 -17.16 -2.68 4.64
C ALA A 153 -15.97 -2.88 3.68
N LEU A 154 -15.27 -4.00 3.82
CA LEU A 154 -14.17 -4.37 2.94
C LEU A 154 -14.70 -4.99 1.63
N HIS A 155 -14.23 -4.47 0.49
CA HIS A 155 -14.46 -5.01 -0.86
C HIS A 155 -13.14 -5.56 -1.39
N VAL A 156 -13.11 -6.84 -1.75
CA VAL A 156 -11.94 -7.57 -2.22
C VAL A 156 -12.11 -7.93 -3.69
N PHE A 157 -11.13 -7.55 -4.50
CA PHE A 157 -11.07 -7.84 -5.93
C PHE A 157 -9.91 -8.80 -6.20
N ALA A 158 -10.23 -9.97 -6.73
CA ALA A 158 -9.29 -11.03 -6.99
C ALA A 158 -9.16 -11.27 -8.50
N PRO A 159 -8.05 -10.84 -9.12
CA PRO A 159 -7.74 -11.25 -10.49
C PRO A 159 -7.46 -12.75 -10.55
N THR A 160 -7.83 -13.35 -11.67
CA THR A 160 -7.68 -14.79 -11.96
C THR A 160 -6.82 -14.96 -13.21
N ALA A 161 -6.14 -16.10 -13.35
CA ALA A 161 -5.30 -16.34 -14.54
C ALA A 161 -6.07 -16.36 -15.87
N GLU A 162 -7.38 -16.57 -15.84
CA GLU A 162 -8.25 -16.47 -17.03
C GLU A 162 -8.47 -15.00 -17.45
N GLY A 163 -7.88 -14.03 -16.74
CA GLY A 163 -8.05 -12.60 -16.97
C GLY A 163 -9.40 -12.05 -16.52
N ARG A 164 -10.08 -12.76 -15.59
CA ARG A 164 -11.32 -12.31 -14.95
C ARG A 164 -11.03 -11.68 -13.59
N ILE A 165 -11.98 -10.90 -13.07
CA ILE A 165 -11.93 -10.34 -11.70
C ILE A 165 -13.14 -10.85 -10.93
N ALA A 166 -12.89 -11.49 -9.79
CA ALA A 166 -13.92 -11.86 -8.83
C ALA A 166 -13.98 -10.84 -7.69
N LEU A 167 -15.19 -10.43 -7.30
CA LEU A 167 -15.49 -9.57 -6.17
C LEU A 167 -16.02 -10.39 -5.00
N ARG A 168 -15.55 -10.10 -3.80
CA ARG A 168 -16.19 -10.50 -2.53
C ARG A 168 -16.21 -9.32 -1.58
N ARG A 169 -17.31 -9.13 -0.85
CA ARG A 169 -17.44 -8.02 0.10
C ARG A 169 -18.09 -8.45 1.40
N GLU A 170 -17.87 -7.67 2.44
CA GLU A 170 -18.56 -7.80 3.71
C GLU A 170 -19.98 -7.23 3.62
N ASP A 171 -20.95 -7.93 4.22
CA ASP A 171 -22.29 -7.40 4.46
C ASP A 171 -22.28 -6.43 5.65
N ALA A 172 -23.42 -5.78 5.93
CA ALA A 172 -23.56 -4.84 7.05
C ALA A 172 -23.30 -5.46 8.45
N LYS A 173 -23.18 -6.79 8.55
CA LYS A 173 -22.87 -7.53 9.79
C LYS A 173 -21.41 -8.03 9.80
N GLY A 174 -20.59 -7.65 8.82
CA GLY A 174 -19.21 -8.10 8.68
C GLY A 174 -19.07 -9.55 8.19
N ARG A 175 -20.11 -10.12 7.57
CA ARG A 175 -20.05 -11.48 6.99
C ARG A 175 -19.73 -11.40 5.52
N TRP A 176 -18.92 -12.33 5.02
CA TRP A 176 -18.61 -12.41 3.60
C TRP A 176 -19.82 -12.85 2.77
N GLU A 177 -20.18 -12.05 1.79
CA GLU A 177 -21.09 -12.44 0.71
C GLU A 177 -20.43 -13.50 -0.20
N PRO A 178 -21.20 -14.19 -1.07
CA PRO A 178 -20.63 -15.06 -2.11
C PRO A 178 -19.72 -14.31 -3.09
N TRP A 179 -18.81 -15.03 -3.73
CA TRP A 179 -18.00 -14.47 -4.83
C TRP A 179 -18.88 -14.11 -6.03
N LEU A 180 -18.62 -12.95 -6.63
CA LEU A 180 -19.29 -12.42 -7.81
C LEU A 180 -18.27 -12.21 -8.93
N ASP A 181 -18.59 -12.64 -10.15
CA ASP A 181 -17.73 -12.43 -11.33
C ASP A 181 -18.07 -11.08 -11.98
N LEU A 182 -17.10 -10.16 -12.04
CA LEU A 182 -17.28 -8.82 -12.64
C LEU A 182 -17.24 -8.82 -14.17
N LYS A 183 -17.21 -10.01 -14.81
CA LYS A 183 -17.25 -10.20 -16.26
C LYS A 183 -16.15 -9.42 -16.99
N ALA A 184 -14.98 -9.35 -16.37
CA ALA A 184 -13.76 -8.84 -16.99
C ALA A 184 -13.18 -9.90 -17.94
N GLY A 185 -12.48 -9.44 -18.99
CA GLY A 185 -11.76 -10.31 -19.92
C GLY A 185 -10.35 -9.78 -20.17
N GLY A 186 -9.36 -10.68 -20.13
CA GLY A 186 -7.98 -10.35 -20.50
C GLY A 186 -7.29 -9.36 -19.57
N VAL A 187 -7.70 -9.27 -18.31
CA VAL A 187 -7.01 -8.49 -17.27
C VAL A 187 -5.58 -9.01 -17.10
N LEU A 188 -4.62 -8.10 -17.08
CA LEU A 188 -3.19 -8.38 -17.08
C LEU A 188 -2.60 -8.45 -15.68
N ASP A 189 -3.20 -7.75 -14.71
CA ASP A 189 -2.63 -7.59 -13.38
C ASP A 189 -3.69 -7.20 -12.32
N THR A 190 -3.23 -6.96 -11.10
CA THR A 190 -3.95 -6.42 -9.96
C THR A 190 -4.72 -5.16 -10.34
N PRO A 191 -6.05 -5.13 -10.16
CA PRO A 191 -6.82 -3.94 -10.42
C PRO A 191 -6.56 -2.85 -9.36
N CYS A 192 -6.85 -1.60 -9.67
CA CYS A 192 -6.82 -0.49 -8.72
C CYS A 192 -8.26 -0.12 -8.31
N ALA A 193 -8.57 -0.18 -7.03
CA ALA A 193 -9.90 0.11 -6.49
C ALA A 193 -9.85 1.35 -5.60
N VAL A 194 -10.82 2.26 -5.77
CA VAL A 194 -10.95 3.46 -4.93
C VAL A 194 -12.38 3.57 -4.44
N ALA A 195 -12.55 3.67 -3.12
CA ALA A 195 -13.82 4.06 -2.52
C ALA A 195 -13.79 5.58 -2.28
N ALA A 196 -14.66 6.30 -2.97
CA ALA A 196 -14.78 7.75 -2.82
C ALA A 196 -15.58 8.10 -1.57
N SER A 197 -15.32 9.29 -1.01
CA SER A 197 -16.05 9.86 0.12
C SER A 197 -17.57 9.98 -0.13
N GLY A 198 -17.98 10.09 -1.40
CA GLY A 198 -19.38 10.07 -1.83
C GLY A 198 -20.07 8.70 -1.76
N GLY A 199 -19.38 7.64 -1.30
CA GLY A 199 -19.96 6.30 -1.10
C GLY A 199 -20.05 5.42 -2.35
N HIS A 200 -19.51 5.88 -3.49
CA HIS A 200 -19.32 5.04 -4.66
C HIS A 200 -17.92 4.42 -4.66
N LEU A 201 -17.80 3.33 -5.40
CA LEU A 201 -16.56 2.62 -5.63
C LEU A 201 -16.27 2.63 -7.12
N GLU A 202 -15.03 2.95 -7.47
CA GLU A 202 -14.50 2.78 -8.82
C GLU A 202 -13.41 1.71 -8.81
N LEU A 203 -13.33 0.96 -9.90
CA LEU A 203 -12.31 -0.05 -10.12
C LEU A 203 -11.75 0.16 -11.52
N VAL A 204 -10.44 0.09 -11.66
CA VAL A 204 -9.77 0.06 -12.96
C VAL A 204 -8.82 -1.14 -13.04
N ALA A 205 -8.67 -1.73 -14.23
CA ALA A 205 -7.79 -2.87 -14.43
C ALA A 205 -7.11 -2.80 -15.80
N PRO A 206 -5.77 -2.91 -15.88
CA PRO A 206 -5.11 -3.03 -17.17
C PRO A 206 -5.52 -4.35 -17.82
N ALA A 207 -5.92 -4.30 -19.09
CA ALA A 207 -6.24 -5.47 -19.91
C ALA A 207 -5.47 -5.41 -21.24
N ARG A 208 -5.48 -6.51 -22.00
CA ARG A 208 -4.69 -6.68 -23.23
C ARG A 208 -4.81 -5.54 -24.26
N HIS A 209 -5.95 -4.85 -24.31
CA HIS A 209 -6.27 -3.87 -25.36
C HIS A 209 -6.71 -2.50 -24.83
N ALA A 210 -7.04 -2.41 -23.56
CA ALA A 210 -7.57 -1.21 -22.93
C ALA A 210 -7.41 -1.31 -21.41
N THR A 211 -7.70 -0.22 -20.71
CA THR A 211 -7.85 -0.23 -19.25
C THR A 211 -9.34 -0.24 -18.93
N LEU A 212 -9.78 -1.32 -18.30
CA LEU A 212 -11.18 -1.58 -18.00
C LEU A 212 -11.58 -0.83 -16.72
N THR A 213 -12.65 -0.04 -16.75
CA THR A 213 -13.30 0.73 -15.66
C THR A 213 -14.63 0.15 -15.15
N TRP A 214 -14.82 -0.06 -13.85
CA TRP A 214 -16.14 -0.33 -13.27
C TRP A 214 -16.50 0.80 -12.33
N GLN A 215 -17.78 1.15 -12.32
CA GLN A 215 -18.30 2.19 -11.44
C GLN A 215 -19.54 1.68 -10.74
N ARG A 216 -19.64 2.00 -9.45
CA ARG A 216 -20.82 1.70 -8.64
C ARG A 216 -21.69 2.94 -8.54
N ALA A 217 -22.84 2.96 -9.22
CA ALA A 217 -23.73 4.14 -9.22
C ALA A 217 -24.40 4.43 -7.85
N LYS A 218 -24.57 3.42 -6.97
CA LYS A 218 -25.23 3.55 -5.66
C LYS A 218 -24.57 2.70 -4.58
N SER A 219 -24.59 3.16 -3.33
CA SER A 219 -24.19 2.33 -2.18
C SER A 219 -25.03 1.04 -2.12
N GLY A 220 -24.43 -0.06 -1.69
CA GLY A 220 -25.00 -1.41 -1.74
C GLY A 220 -24.91 -2.15 -3.09
N ALA A 221 -24.80 -1.45 -4.24
CA ALA A 221 -24.83 -2.11 -5.56
C ALA A 221 -23.52 -2.84 -5.92
N VAL A 222 -23.58 -3.76 -6.89
CA VAL A 222 -22.40 -4.37 -7.53
C VAL A 222 -21.82 -3.35 -8.53
N PRO A 223 -20.49 -3.19 -8.65
CA PRO A 223 -19.90 -2.33 -9.68
C PRO A 223 -20.30 -2.78 -11.09
N GLU A 224 -20.71 -1.83 -11.93
CA GLU A 224 -21.10 -2.06 -13.33
C GLU A 224 -19.96 -1.67 -14.27
N ARG A 225 -19.87 -2.33 -15.43
CA ARG A 225 -18.85 -2.04 -16.46
C ARG A 225 -19.08 -0.62 -17.01
N GLY A 226 -18.08 0.24 -16.88
CA GLY A 226 -18.03 1.57 -17.48
C GLY A 226 -17.32 1.57 -18.84
N HIS A 227 -17.06 2.77 -19.37
CA HIS A 227 -16.32 2.94 -20.62
C HIS A 227 -14.83 2.61 -20.45
N ASP A 228 -14.33 1.72 -21.30
CA ASP A 228 -12.91 1.38 -21.35
C ASP A 228 -12.07 2.63 -21.66
N LEU A 229 -10.92 2.76 -20.99
CA LEU A 229 -9.95 3.79 -21.33
C LEU A 229 -9.10 3.28 -22.49
N GLY A 230 -8.97 4.09 -23.54
CA GLY A 230 -8.34 3.72 -24.83
C GLY A 230 -6.82 3.51 -24.80
N PHE A 231 -6.24 3.10 -23.68
CA PHE A 231 -4.83 2.82 -23.49
C PHE A 231 -4.66 1.63 -22.55
N VAL A 232 -3.49 0.99 -22.59
CA VAL A 232 -3.12 -0.10 -21.68
C VAL A 232 -2.12 0.45 -20.67
N ALA A 233 -2.56 0.68 -19.43
CA ALA A 233 -1.66 1.05 -18.35
C ALA A 233 -0.59 -0.04 -18.15
N LEU A 234 0.64 0.36 -17.85
CA LEU A 234 1.68 -0.57 -17.43
C LEU A 234 1.19 -1.33 -16.19
N PRO A 235 1.14 -2.68 -16.22
CA PRO A 235 0.86 -3.51 -15.04
C PRO A 235 1.65 -3.03 -13.81
N GLY A 236 0.98 -2.97 -12.65
CA GLY A 236 1.58 -2.52 -11.39
C GLY A 236 1.70 -1.01 -11.20
N SER A 237 1.55 -0.20 -12.26
CA SER A 237 1.79 1.26 -12.17
C SER A 237 0.61 2.07 -11.61
N MET A 238 -0.60 1.52 -11.63
CA MET A 238 -1.82 2.28 -11.40
C MET A 238 -2.02 2.70 -9.94
N THR A 239 -2.41 3.95 -9.73
CA THR A 239 -2.97 4.45 -8.47
C THR A 239 -4.18 5.33 -8.72
N GLY A 240 -5.16 5.31 -7.83
CA GLY A 240 -6.33 6.17 -7.89
C GLY A 240 -6.42 7.06 -6.66
N LEU A 241 -6.81 8.31 -6.88
CA LEU A 241 -6.94 9.32 -5.83
C LEU A 241 -8.25 10.09 -5.99
N GLU A 242 -9.00 10.24 -4.91
CA GLU A 242 -10.10 11.20 -4.86
C GLU A 242 -9.52 12.63 -4.80
N THR A 243 -9.49 13.31 -5.95
CA THR A 243 -8.91 14.67 -6.09
C THR A 243 -9.91 15.77 -5.73
N SER A 244 -11.20 15.47 -5.78
CA SER A 244 -12.28 16.26 -5.18
C SER A 244 -13.43 15.34 -4.76
N PRO A 245 -14.39 15.79 -3.92
CA PRO A 245 -15.46 14.93 -3.43
C PRO A 245 -16.20 14.19 -4.54
N GLY A 246 -16.06 12.86 -4.55
CA GLY A 246 -16.64 11.97 -5.53
C GLY A 246 -15.97 11.94 -6.90
N ARG A 247 -14.78 12.52 -7.07
CA ARG A 247 -14.06 12.55 -8.35
C ARG A 247 -12.72 11.86 -8.18
N ILE A 248 -12.58 10.69 -8.82
CA ILE A 248 -11.36 9.90 -8.81
C ILE A 248 -10.52 10.23 -10.04
N THR A 249 -9.28 10.63 -9.81
CA THR A 249 -8.24 10.71 -10.85
C THR A 249 -7.33 9.50 -10.70
N TYR A 250 -7.13 8.76 -11.79
CA TYR A 250 -6.16 7.67 -11.87
C TYR A 250 -4.87 8.16 -12.51
N PHE A 251 -3.75 7.71 -11.96
CA PHE A 251 -2.40 7.94 -12.47
C PHE A 251 -1.76 6.59 -12.78
N PHE A 252 -1.14 6.47 -13.95
CA PHE A 252 -0.50 5.24 -14.41
C PHE A 252 0.61 5.56 -15.40
N THR A 253 1.52 4.61 -15.62
CA THR A 253 2.53 4.72 -16.68
C THR A 253 1.92 4.26 -18.00
N ASP A 254 1.93 5.11 -19.02
CA ASP A 254 1.65 4.69 -20.39
C ASP A 254 2.93 4.12 -21.03
N PRO A 255 2.99 2.81 -21.33
CA PRO A 255 4.18 2.19 -21.88
C PRO A 255 4.52 2.70 -23.30
N HIS A 256 3.57 3.31 -24.02
CA HIS A 256 3.84 3.86 -25.34
C HIS A 256 4.61 5.18 -25.27
N SER A 257 4.14 6.12 -24.45
CA SER A 257 4.82 7.42 -24.27
C SER A 257 5.96 7.40 -23.25
N GLY A 258 5.98 6.41 -22.35
CA GLY A 258 6.92 6.36 -21.22
C GLY A 258 6.64 7.46 -20.18
N GLN A 259 5.42 8.02 -20.16
CA GLN A 259 5.03 9.09 -19.24
C GLN A 259 3.98 8.62 -18.24
N ILE A 260 3.89 9.32 -17.11
CA ILE A 260 2.72 9.24 -16.25
C ILE A 260 1.56 9.94 -16.97
N VAL A 261 0.40 9.32 -16.96
CA VAL A 261 -0.84 9.86 -17.51
C VAL A 261 -1.89 9.92 -16.40
N ALA A 262 -2.57 11.06 -16.31
CA ALA A 262 -3.72 11.27 -15.45
C ALA A 262 -5.02 11.10 -16.24
N VAL A 263 -6.02 10.44 -15.66
CA VAL A 263 -7.31 10.23 -16.31
C VAL A 263 -8.44 10.24 -15.28
N ARG A 264 -9.56 10.84 -15.65
CA ARG A 264 -10.82 10.72 -14.92
C ARG A 264 -11.85 10.04 -15.81
N SER A 265 -12.82 9.36 -15.20
CA SER A 265 -13.92 8.76 -15.95
C SER A 265 -14.66 9.83 -16.77
N GLY A 266 -14.86 9.56 -18.07
CA GLY A 266 -15.53 10.48 -19.00
C GLY A 266 -14.67 11.64 -19.51
N GLU A 267 -13.38 11.72 -19.14
CA GLU A 267 -12.46 12.77 -19.58
C GLU A 267 -11.32 12.21 -20.45
N TRP A 268 -10.70 13.08 -21.24
CA TRP A 268 -9.52 12.73 -22.01
C TRP A 268 -8.30 12.55 -21.11
N PRO A 269 -7.44 11.56 -21.38
CA PRO A 269 -6.20 11.37 -20.63
C PRO A 269 -5.26 12.55 -20.82
N VAL A 270 -4.56 12.93 -19.75
CA VAL A 270 -3.62 14.04 -19.71
C VAL A 270 -2.22 13.50 -19.39
N PRO A 271 -1.27 13.52 -20.33
CA PRO A 271 0.12 13.22 -20.03
C PRO A 271 0.69 14.26 -19.06
N VAL A 272 1.32 13.79 -17.98
CA VAL A 272 1.89 14.66 -16.93
C VAL A 272 3.40 14.51 -16.77
N GLY A 273 4.06 13.66 -17.57
CA GLY A 273 5.52 13.52 -17.60
C GLY A 273 6.07 12.64 -16.46
N GLY A 274 7.18 13.07 -15.84
CA GLY A 274 7.74 12.43 -14.63
C GLY A 274 8.84 11.39 -14.84
N ASN A 275 9.10 10.90 -16.06
CA ASN A 275 10.08 9.82 -16.35
C ASN A 275 9.95 8.61 -15.41
N PRO A 276 8.74 8.01 -15.29
CA PRO A 276 8.52 6.91 -14.36
C PRO A 276 9.35 5.67 -14.70
N GLY A 277 9.75 4.95 -13.66
CA GLY A 277 10.18 3.56 -13.80
C GLY A 277 9.00 2.62 -14.06
N ASP A 278 9.16 1.36 -13.66
CA ASP A 278 8.25 0.25 -13.90
C ASP A 278 7.27 -0.04 -12.75
N GLY A 279 7.34 0.77 -11.68
CA GLY A 279 6.65 0.53 -10.42
C GLY A 279 5.35 1.29 -10.22
N ARG A 280 4.73 1.13 -9.04
CA ARG A 280 3.51 1.85 -8.67
C ARG A 280 3.77 3.34 -8.44
N HIS A 281 2.77 4.15 -8.77
CA HIS A 281 2.75 5.56 -8.36
C HIS A 281 2.07 5.72 -7.01
N ALA A 282 2.48 6.73 -6.24
CA ALA A 282 1.74 7.22 -5.09
C ALA A 282 1.12 8.57 -5.42
N ALA A 283 -0.11 8.79 -4.94
CA ALA A 283 -0.84 10.04 -5.13
C ALA A 283 -1.47 10.47 -3.81
N LEU A 284 -1.40 11.75 -3.50
CA LEU A 284 -1.90 12.33 -2.25
C LEU A 284 -2.58 13.67 -2.50
N ALA A 285 -3.83 13.80 -2.06
CA ALA A 285 -4.54 15.08 -2.01
C ALA A 285 -4.12 15.87 -0.77
N VAL A 286 -3.66 17.10 -0.97
CA VAL A 286 -3.16 18.00 0.08
C VAL A 286 -3.61 19.43 -0.14
N THR A 287 -3.44 20.27 0.86
CA THR A 287 -3.56 21.73 0.73
C THR A 287 -2.18 22.34 0.90
N LEU A 288 -1.66 22.97 -0.15
CA LEU A 288 -0.37 23.69 -0.12
C LEU A 288 -0.66 25.18 -0.25
N ASP A 289 -0.16 25.99 0.69
CA ASP A 289 -0.35 27.44 0.71
C ASP A 289 -1.82 27.89 0.56
N GLY A 290 -2.76 27.11 1.12
CA GLY A 290 -4.20 27.38 1.04
C GLY A 290 -4.89 26.87 -0.25
N HIS A 291 -4.15 26.24 -1.17
CA HIS A 291 -4.69 25.72 -2.43
C HIS A 291 -4.76 24.19 -2.43
N PRO A 292 -5.87 23.58 -2.92
CA PRO A 292 -5.95 22.14 -3.09
C PRO A 292 -4.99 21.69 -4.20
N CYS A 293 -4.13 20.74 -3.89
CA CYS A 293 -3.10 20.20 -4.76
C CYS A 293 -3.12 18.67 -4.75
N THR A 294 -2.66 18.10 -5.86
CA THR A 294 -2.27 16.69 -5.94
C THR A 294 -0.75 16.60 -5.87
N VAL A 295 -0.23 15.78 -4.97
CA VAL A 295 1.18 15.39 -4.91
C VAL A 295 1.32 13.98 -5.44
N LEU A 296 2.24 13.78 -6.37
CA LEU A 296 2.64 12.49 -6.91
C LEU A 296 4.03 12.13 -6.40
N ALA A 297 4.27 10.84 -6.19
CA ALA A 297 5.59 10.30 -5.95
C ALA A 297 5.76 8.97 -6.68
N HIS A 298 6.94 8.75 -7.24
CA HIS A 298 7.28 7.50 -7.90
C HIS A 298 8.80 7.29 -7.90
N ARG A 299 9.19 6.07 -8.26
CA ARG A 299 10.59 5.77 -8.60
C ARG A 299 10.82 6.06 -10.07
N ASP A 300 11.76 6.95 -10.39
CA ASP A 300 12.14 7.24 -11.78
C ASP A 300 12.90 6.07 -12.43
N ALA A 301 13.18 6.20 -13.74
CA ALA A 301 13.92 5.19 -14.49
C ALA A 301 15.36 4.97 -13.98
N GLU A 302 15.93 5.92 -13.23
CA GLU A 302 17.26 5.81 -12.61
C GLU A 302 17.21 5.28 -11.17
N GLY A 303 16.03 4.96 -10.64
CA GLY A 303 15.87 4.40 -9.30
C GLY A 303 15.81 5.42 -8.17
N ARG A 304 15.50 6.68 -8.46
CA ARG A 304 15.35 7.76 -7.47
C ARG A 304 13.90 8.09 -7.18
N VAL A 305 13.64 8.58 -5.98
CA VAL A 305 12.34 9.13 -5.60
C VAL A 305 12.19 10.51 -6.25
N VAL A 306 11.16 10.65 -7.08
CA VAL A 306 10.77 11.91 -7.72
C VAL A 306 9.40 12.33 -7.20
N LEU A 307 9.23 13.62 -6.92
CA LEU A 307 7.96 14.23 -6.49
C LEU A 307 7.40 15.14 -7.57
N GLY A 308 6.08 15.11 -7.75
CA GLY A 308 5.35 16.01 -8.64
C GLY A 308 4.26 16.74 -7.88
N VAL A 309 4.01 18.01 -8.20
CA VAL A 309 2.88 18.78 -7.64
C VAL A 309 2.10 19.42 -8.78
N CYS A 310 0.76 19.41 -8.68
CA CYS A 310 -0.12 20.24 -9.51
C CYS A 310 -1.36 20.68 -8.71
N PRO A 311 -2.13 21.67 -9.19
CA PRO A 311 -3.43 21.97 -8.61
C PRO A 311 -4.32 20.73 -8.70
N ALA A 312 -5.16 20.49 -7.70
CA ALA A 312 -6.11 19.39 -7.74
C ALA A 312 -7.02 19.56 -8.96
N GLU A 313 -7.15 18.50 -9.77
CA GLU A 313 -7.88 18.49 -11.04
C GLU A 313 -7.35 19.42 -12.15
N GLY A 314 -6.16 19.99 -11.91
CA GLY A 314 -5.46 20.91 -12.79
C GLY A 314 -4.32 20.26 -13.56
N GLU A 315 -4.32 18.94 -13.75
CA GLU A 315 -3.21 18.19 -14.35
C GLU A 315 -2.82 18.72 -15.74
N ARG A 316 -3.81 19.24 -16.49
CA ARG A 316 -3.61 19.87 -17.81
C ARG A 316 -2.76 21.15 -17.79
N TYR A 317 -2.59 21.77 -16.64
CA TYR A 317 -1.76 22.97 -16.47
C TYR A 317 -0.29 22.62 -16.20
N GLY A 318 0.05 21.33 -16.17
CA GLY A 318 1.39 20.83 -15.91
C GLY A 318 1.58 20.36 -14.47
N VAL A 319 2.60 19.51 -14.31
CA VAL A 319 3.07 19.03 -13.00
C VAL A 319 4.51 19.52 -12.81
N TRP A 320 4.79 20.13 -11.67
CA TRP A 320 6.14 20.55 -11.28
C TRP A 320 6.85 19.37 -10.63
N TRP A 321 7.82 18.81 -11.35
CA TRP A 321 8.61 17.66 -10.91
C TRP A 321 9.90 18.09 -10.20
N THR A 322 10.30 17.36 -9.17
CA THR A 322 11.52 17.57 -8.39
C THR A 322 12.14 16.23 -8.03
N ASP A 323 13.41 16.03 -8.39
CA ASP A 323 14.23 14.92 -7.91
C ASP A 323 14.61 15.18 -6.45
N THR A 324 14.33 14.20 -5.57
CA THR A 324 14.65 14.32 -4.14
C THR A 324 16.10 13.94 -3.81
N GLY A 325 16.84 13.39 -4.79
CA GLY A 325 18.18 12.83 -4.62
C GLY A 325 18.21 11.47 -3.92
N MET A 326 17.07 10.96 -3.45
CA MET A 326 17.03 9.69 -2.71
C MET A 326 16.90 8.49 -3.65
N ALA A 327 17.95 7.67 -3.72
CA ALA A 327 17.88 6.35 -4.35
C ALA A 327 16.99 5.38 -3.55
N CYS A 328 16.13 4.64 -4.23
CA CYS A 328 15.18 3.73 -3.58
C CYS A 328 15.05 2.37 -4.27
N LEU A 329 14.66 1.38 -3.48
CA LEU A 329 14.24 0.05 -3.89
C LEU A 329 12.71 -0.01 -3.86
N GLY A 330 12.11 -0.55 -4.91
CA GLY A 330 10.66 -0.52 -5.08
C GLY A 330 10.11 0.91 -5.15
N ASP A 331 8.87 1.09 -4.71
CA ASP A 331 8.16 2.34 -4.96
C ASP A 331 7.93 3.14 -3.67
N PRO A 332 8.09 4.47 -3.72
CA PRO A 332 7.79 5.34 -2.59
C PRO A 332 6.28 5.39 -2.31
N VAL A 333 5.91 5.79 -1.10
CA VAL A 333 4.52 6.04 -0.70
C VAL A 333 4.38 7.38 -0.01
N LEU A 334 3.17 7.92 -0.05
CA LEU A 334 2.80 9.22 0.48
C LEU A 334 1.75 9.09 1.58
N ALA A 335 1.84 9.94 2.60
CA ALA A 335 0.77 10.18 3.56
C ALA A 335 0.75 11.64 4.02
N ARG A 336 -0.36 12.04 4.65
CA ARG A 336 -0.44 13.25 5.46
C ARG A 336 -0.21 12.89 6.91
N ASP A 337 0.61 13.67 7.60
CA ASP A 337 0.75 13.56 9.04
C ASP A 337 -0.38 14.26 9.81
N ALA A 338 -0.31 14.22 11.14
CA ALA A 338 -1.29 14.86 12.02
C ALA A 338 -1.46 16.38 11.81
N TYR A 339 -0.47 17.04 11.20
CA TYR A 339 -0.47 18.47 10.92
C TYR A 339 -0.76 18.78 9.44
N GLY A 340 -1.13 17.76 8.65
CA GLY A 340 -1.45 17.90 7.24
C GLY A 340 -0.23 17.98 6.30
N ARG A 341 0.98 17.81 6.83
CA ARG A 341 2.22 17.87 6.05
C ARG A 341 2.41 16.60 5.23
N VAL A 342 2.97 16.73 4.04
CA VAL A 342 3.33 15.59 3.19
C VAL A 342 4.46 14.81 3.85
N VAL A 343 4.31 13.49 3.92
CA VAL A 343 5.38 12.55 4.30
C VAL A 343 5.59 11.57 3.16
N VAL A 344 6.84 11.41 2.76
CA VAL A 344 7.29 10.40 1.81
C VAL A 344 7.99 9.30 2.58
N LEU A 345 7.68 8.04 2.28
CA LEU A 345 8.39 6.87 2.79
C LEU A 345 8.91 6.07 1.61
N ALA A 346 10.17 5.65 1.66
CA ALA A 346 10.79 4.81 0.65
C ALA A 346 11.68 3.76 1.31
N VAL A 347 11.94 2.66 0.62
CA VAL A 347 13.03 1.77 0.97
C VAL A 347 14.29 2.31 0.30
N GLY A 348 15.30 2.72 1.06
CA GLY A 348 16.57 3.20 0.52
C GLY A 348 17.36 2.10 -0.19
N ALA A 349 18.38 2.50 -0.96
CA ALA A 349 19.27 1.57 -1.65
C ALA A 349 20.00 0.59 -0.71
N ASP A 350 20.15 0.94 0.57
CA ASP A 350 20.70 0.07 1.63
C ASP A 350 19.68 -0.94 2.18
N GLY A 351 18.43 -0.86 1.72
CA GLY A 351 17.32 -1.60 2.27
C GLY A 351 16.84 -1.07 3.63
N ALA A 352 17.12 0.16 4.03
CA ALA A 352 16.43 0.72 5.19
C ALA A 352 15.11 1.35 4.76
N LEU A 353 14.08 1.34 5.62
CA LEU A 353 12.99 2.30 5.44
C LEU A 353 13.50 3.68 5.85
N SER A 354 13.21 4.66 5.01
CA SER A 354 13.56 6.06 5.23
C SER A 354 12.34 6.93 4.93
N SER A 355 12.14 7.96 5.74
CA SER A 355 11.06 8.91 5.57
C SER A 355 11.58 10.34 5.49
N ALA A 356 10.97 11.16 4.66
CA ALA A 356 11.20 12.60 4.60
C ALA A 356 9.85 13.32 4.70
N ARG A 357 9.84 14.47 5.37
CA ARG A 357 8.62 15.21 5.67
C ARG A 357 8.70 16.60 5.07
N GLN A 358 7.57 17.14 4.64
CA GLN A 358 7.47 18.53 4.23
C GLN A 358 7.99 19.43 5.36
N ALA A 359 9.00 20.24 5.02
CA ALA A 359 9.57 21.26 5.88
C ALA A 359 8.59 22.44 6.01
N ASP A 360 8.77 23.22 7.07
CA ASP A 360 8.03 24.46 7.23
C ASP A 360 8.44 25.46 6.13
N GLY A 361 7.46 26.13 5.51
CA GLY A 361 7.70 27.07 4.43
C GLY A 361 6.58 27.08 3.40
N LEU A 362 6.79 27.83 2.32
CA LEU A 362 5.88 27.85 1.17
C LEU A 362 6.11 26.62 0.27
N GLY A 363 5.03 26.10 -0.28
CA GLY A 363 5.05 25.00 -1.24
C GLY A 363 5.47 23.66 -0.63
N LEU A 364 6.03 22.80 -1.50
CA LEU A 364 6.49 21.46 -1.13
C LEU A 364 8.02 21.41 -1.16
N THR A 365 8.63 21.58 0.01
CA THR A 365 10.05 21.30 0.24
C THR A 365 10.14 20.19 1.27
N LEU A 366 10.97 19.17 1.04
CA LEU A 366 11.21 18.12 2.03
C LEU A 366 12.36 18.50 2.96
N ALA A 367 12.23 18.17 4.24
CA ALA A 367 13.33 18.08 5.19
C ALA A 367 14.19 16.84 4.89
N ASP A 368 15.31 16.73 5.61
CA ASP A 368 16.23 15.60 5.48
C ASP A 368 15.54 14.24 5.69
N TRP A 369 16.04 13.24 4.97
CA TRP A 369 15.60 11.86 5.13
C TRP A 369 16.07 11.30 6.47
N VAL A 370 15.14 10.71 7.20
CA VAL A 370 15.38 10.05 8.49
C VAL A 370 15.06 8.57 8.35
N ARG A 371 15.94 7.72 8.88
CA ARG A 371 15.73 6.28 8.95
C ARG A 371 14.59 5.93 9.92
N VAL A 372 13.75 4.99 9.51
CA VAL A 372 12.58 4.48 10.24
C VAL A 372 12.92 3.29 11.15
#